data_AF-A0A1V5ZLT6-F1
#
_entry.id   AF-A0A1V5ZLT6-F1
#
_cell.length_a   1.000
_cell.length_b   1.000
_cell.length_c   1.000
_cell.angle_alpha   90.00
_cell.angle_beta   90.00
_cell.angle_gamma   90.00
#
_symmetry.space_group_name_H-M   'P 1'
#
loop_
_entity.id
_entity.type
_entity.pdbx_description
1 polymer ?
#
loop_
_entity_poly.entity_id
_entity_poly.type
_entity_poly.pdbx_seq_one_letter_code
_entity_poly.pdbx_strand_id
1 'polypeptide(L)'
;MEKKYELIETNCNSDYRIKALKDFQLITGEMVKKGDLGGLVDGEHNLSQEGNCWISYYAGAFGKSSVKDNAILKDYSGAFDNSTVSGNAVMNGDSKAYDHSTISGNAVMKDWSRAYNSSIITENAVMQHNSCADGNSTVSGNAVMKDDSVVCGNSTVSGNAVMKDDSIVCGNSTVSGNAVMQDNSCAEGDSIITGNAVLQAYQTIRYGTVTTDLLGTKDWVGALYAELGVAPNDNKVVLYKKVWSTDDTNTFTSNYDRNFLYKIGETVVAENVNEDIFESCARGLHFTSLEFLNDYDGDAILKCEIDVPDIITVQEEKVRARRCKVLRVYKEE
;
A
#
# COMPACT_ATOMS: atom_id res chain seq x y z
N MET A 1 -40.35 3.36 20.63
CA MET A 1 -40.25 4.12 19.37
C MET A 1 -40.90 3.32 18.26
N GLU A 2 -41.42 3.98 17.22
CA GLU A 2 -41.97 3.30 16.05
C GLU A 2 -40.83 2.66 15.23
N LYS A 3 -40.98 1.37 14.89
CA LYS A 3 -39.97 0.62 14.13
C LYS A 3 -39.77 1.25 12.74
N LYS A 4 -38.52 1.33 12.29
CA LYS A 4 -38.12 1.78 10.95
C LYS A 4 -38.35 0.70 9.90
N TYR A 5 -38.11 -0.56 10.26
CA TYR A 5 -38.27 -1.70 9.38
C TYR A 5 -38.75 -2.95 10.14
N GLU A 6 -39.27 -3.91 9.40
CA GLU A 6 -39.58 -5.27 9.86
C GLU A 6 -38.69 -6.30 9.13
N LEU A 7 -38.53 -7.48 9.75
CA LEU A 7 -37.86 -8.63 9.16
C LEU A 7 -38.89 -9.55 8.51
N ILE A 8 -38.59 -10.00 7.30
CA ILE A 8 -39.39 -10.98 6.55
C ILE A 8 -38.54 -12.24 6.41
N GLU A 9 -39.08 -13.37 6.86
CA GLU A 9 -38.43 -14.67 6.69
C GLU A 9 -38.17 -14.96 5.20
N THR A 10 -36.99 -15.51 4.93
CA THR A 10 -36.64 -15.98 3.59
C THR A 10 -36.51 -17.50 3.57
N ASN A 11 -36.60 -18.09 2.39
CA ASN A 11 -36.40 -19.54 2.22
C ASN A 11 -34.91 -19.94 2.22
N CYS A 12 -33.99 -19.00 2.46
CA CYS A 12 -32.55 -19.19 2.35
C CYS A 12 -31.89 -19.03 3.73
N ASN A 13 -31.23 -20.10 4.20
CA ASN A 13 -30.21 -20.10 5.26
C ASN A 13 -30.53 -19.39 6.61
N SER A 14 -31.81 -19.22 6.96
CA SER A 14 -32.23 -18.48 8.17
C SER A 14 -31.99 -16.97 8.10
N ASP A 15 -31.78 -16.42 6.90
CA ASP A 15 -31.63 -14.98 6.69
C ASP A 15 -33.02 -14.32 6.60
N TYR A 16 -33.06 -13.04 6.96
CA TYR A 16 -34.23 -12.19 6.84
C TYR A 16 -34.03 -11.13 5.77
N ARG A 17 -35.11 -10.79 5.07
CA ARG A 17 -35.20 -9.62 4.20
C ARG A 17 -35.76 -8.45 5.00
N ILE A 18 -35.12 -7.30 4.97
CA ILE A 18 -35.68 -6.10 5.62
C ILE A 18 -36.77 -5.46 4.74
N LYS A 19 -37.81 -4.91 5.36
CA LYS A 19 -38.84 -4.10 4.69
C LYS A 19 -39.14 -2.83 5.47
N ALA A 20 -39.13 -1.70 4.76
CA ALA A 20 -39.36 -0.39 5.37
C ALA A 20 -40.81 -0.24 5.86
N LEU A 21 -40.98 0.30 7.07
CA LEU A 21 -42.30 0.54 7.68
C LEU A 21 -42.77 1.99 7.56
N LYS A 22 -41.87 2.90 7.16
CA LYS A 22 -42.12 4.33 7.00
C LYS A 22 -41.21 4.93 5.93
N ASP A 23 -41.56 6.13 5.47
CA ASP A 23 -40.73 6.92 4.56
C ASP A 23 -39.58 7.60 5.33
N PHE A 24 -38.38 7.61 4.77
CA PHE A 24 -37.24 8.39 5.28
C PHE A 24 -36.21 8.66 4.17
N GLN A 25 -35.39 9.68 4.38
CA GLN A 25 -34.35 10.07 3.42
C GLN A 25 -32.97 9.60 3.89
N LEU A 26 -32.24 8.94 2.99
CA LEU A 26 -30.86 8.54 3.20
C LEU A 26 -29.92 9.75 3.13
N ILE A 27 -28.70 9.65 3.67
CA ILE A 27 -27.71 10.73 3.57
C ILE A 27 -27.32 11.03 2.10
N THR A 28 -27.53 10.08 1.20
CA THR A 28 -27.36 10.24 -0.26
C THR A 28 -28.49 11.06 -0.93
N GLY A 29 -29.53 11.45 -0.20
CA GLY A 29 -30.69 12.17 -0.71
C GLY A 29 -31.79 11.27 -1.28
N GLU A 30 -31.52 9.97 -1.48
CA GLU A 30 -32.49 8.97 -1.89
C GLU A 30 -33.59 8.76 -0.83
N MET A 31 -34.82 8.54 -1.29
CA MET A 31 -35.95 8.24 -0.42
C MET A 31 -36.19 6.73 -0.33
N VAL A 32 -36.19 6.20 0.89
CA VAL A 32 -36.76 4.88 1.18
C VAL A 32 -38.23 5.08 1.49
N LYS A 33 -39.10 4.36 0.79
CA LYS A 33 -40.55 4.42 0.93
C LYS A 33 -41.07 3.27 1.77
N LYS A 34 -42.16 3.52 2.50
CA LYS A 34 -42.89 2.46 3.20
C LYS A 34 -43.24 1.33 2.23
N GLY A 35 -42.83 0.11 2.59
CA GLY A 35 -43.02 -1.09 1.78
C GLY A 35 -41.82 -1.50 0.93
N ASP A 36 -40.80 -0.64 0.78
CA ASP A 36 -39.58 -0.98 0.05
C ASP A 36 -38.86 -2.15 0.71
N LEU A 37 -38.39 -3.09 -0.12
CA LEU A 37 -37.56 -4.20 0.29
C LEU A 37 -36.09 -3.79 0.26
N GLY A 38 -35.38 -4.05 1.35
CA GLY A 38 -33.93 -3.83 1.45
C GLY A 38 -33.13 -5.12 1.35
N GLY A 39 -31.92 -5.09 1.89
CA GLY A 39 -30.97 -6.19 1.87
C GLY A 39 -31.29 -7.35 2.80
N LEU A 40 -30.38 -8.31 2.83
CA LEU A 40 -30.43 -9.48 3.72
C LEU A 40 -29.71 -9.20 5.04
N VAL A 41 -30.23 -9.75 6.13
CA VAL A 41 -29.63 -9.72 7.46
C VAL A 41 -29.85 -11.03 8.21
N ASP A 42 -28.94 -11.41 9.11
CA ASP A 42 -29.14 -12.58 10.00
C ASP A 42 -30.18 -12.29 11.09
N GLY A 43 -30.32 -11.03 11.50
CA GLY A 43 -31.27 -10.63 12.53
C GLY A 43 -31.35 -9.13 12.78
N GLU A 44 -32.15 -8.74 13.78
CA GLU A 44 -32.41 -7.32 14.10
C GLU A 44 -31.14 -6.61 14.62
N HIS A 45 -30.11 -7.33 15.07
CA HIS A 45 -28.84 -6.75 15.50
C HIS A 45 -27.97 -6.21 14.35
N ASN A 46 -28.19 -6.68 13.11
CA ASN A 46 -27.38 -6.28 11.97
C ASN A 46 -27.72 -4.90 11.40
N LEU A 47 -28.91 -4.37 11.67
CA LEU A 47 -29.33 -3.06 11.20
C LEU A 47 -29.99 -2.28 12.35
N SER A 48 -29.58 -1.05 12.60
CA SER A 48 -30.21 -0.27 13.67
C SER A 48 -31.62 0.19 13.31
N GLN A 49 -32.55 0.11 14.26
CA GLN A 49 -33.87 0.76 14.18
C GLN A 49 -33.77 2.29 14.33
N GLU A 50 -32.66 2.80 14.85
CA GLU A 50 -32.36 4.22 15.00
C GLU A 50 -31.59 4.78 13.79
N GLY A 51 -31.64 6.10 13.63
CA GLY A 51 -31.03 6.80 12.49
C GLY A 51 -31.60 6.38 11.13
N ASN A 52 -30.99 6.88 10.05
CA ASN A 52 -31.43 6.63 8.68
C ASN A 52 -30.59 5.57 7.94
N CYS A 53 -29.84 4.73 8.67
CA CYS A 53 -29.07 3.66 8.06
C CYS A 53 -29.96 2.68 7.28
N TRP A 54 -29.43 2.15 6.17
CA TRP A 54 -30.17 1.28 5.27
C TRP A 54 -29.25 0.33 4.50
N ILE A 55 -29.75 -0.88 4.25
CA ILE A 55 -29.09 -1.87 3.40
C ILE A 55 -29.99 -2.05 2.18
N SER A 56 -29.51 -1.71 0.99
CA SER A 56 -30.27 -1.82 -0.25
C SER A 56 -30.42 -3.28 -0.70
N TYR A 57 -31.37 -3.52 -1.62
CA TYR A 57 -31.84 -4.86 -1.98
C TYR A 57 -30.76 -5.92 -2.25
N TYR A 58 -29.68 -5.57 -2.96
CA TYR A 58 -28.59 -6.50 -3.30
C TYR A 58 -27.47 -6.58 -2.27
N ALA A 59 -27.50 -5.74 -1.24
CA ALA A 59 -26.50 -5.73 -0.17
C ALA A 59 -26.94 -6.59 1.02
N GLY A 60 -26.04 -6.82 1.98
CA GLY A 60 -26.37 -7.56 3.19
C GLY A 60 -25.44 -7.32 4.37
N ALA A 61 -25.91 -7.65 5.56
CA ALA A 61 -25.13 -7.62 6.79
C ALA A 61 -25.31 -8.92 7.57
N PHE A 62 -24.24 -9.68 7.75
CA PHE A 62 -24.28 -11.06 8.24
C PHE A 62 -23.37 -11.24 9.47
N GLY A 63 -23.55 -12.34 10.18
CA GLY A 63 -22.87 -12.63 11.44
C GLY A 63 -23.28 -11.66 12.54
N LYS A 64 -22.31 -11.24 13.35
CA LYS A 64 -22.44 -10.23 14.41
C LYS A 64 -22.21 -8.80 13.89
N SER A 65 -22.14 -8.60 12.58
CA SER A 65 -21.89 -7.27 12.00
C SER A 65 -23.04 -6.33 12.33
N SER A 66 -22.80 -5.01 12.28
CA SER A 66 -23.84 -4.02 12.58
C SER A 66 -23.73 -2.78 11.71
N VAL A 67 -24.85 -2.41 11.09
CA VAL A 67 -25.03 -1.19 10.28
C VAL A 67 -25.92 -0.20 11.05
N LYS A 68 -25.39 0.97 11.40
CA LYS A 68 -26.06 1.91 12.31
C LYS A 68 -25.90 3.38 11.89
N ASP A 69 -26.51 4.28 12.67
CA ASP A 69 -26.55 5.72 12.41
C ASP A 69 -27.20 6.05 11.06
N ASN A 70 -26.44 6.62 10.11
CA ASN A 70 -26.87 6.94 8.74
C ASN A 70 -26.11 6.12 7.69
N ALA A 71 -25.41 5.05 8.10
CA ALA A 71 -24.59 4.26 7.19
C ALA A 71 -25.42 3.54 6.13
N ILE A 72 -24.85 3.38 4.93
CA ILE A 72 -25.55 2.79 3.79
C ILE A 72 -24.72 1.71 3.11
N LEU A 73 -25.35 0.57 2.84
CA LEU A 73 -24.79 -0.50 2.01
C LEU A 73 -25.63 -0.64 0.71
N LYS A 74 -24.99 -0.54 -0.47
CA LYS A 74 -25.61 -0.69 -1.79
C LYS A 74 -24.84 -1.62 -2.71
N ASP A 75 -25.42 -1.94 -3.87
CA ASP A 75 -24.73 -2.54 -5.03
C ASP A 75 -23.83 -3.72 -4.63
N TYR A 76 -24.43 -4.77 -4.09
CA TYR A 76 -23.74 -5.99 -3.66
C TYR A 76 -22.71 -5.82 -2.54
N SER A 77 -22.61 -4.65 -1.89
CA SER A 77 -21.76 -4.49 -0.71
C SER A 77 -22.22 -5.33 0.48
N GLY A 78 -21.32 -5.57 1.43
CA GLY A 78 -21.71 -6.26 2.64
C GLY A 78 -20.79 -6.09 3.85
N ALA A 79 -21.40 -6.21 5.02
CA ALA A 79 -20.71 -6.29 6.30
C ALA A 79 -20.85 -7.71 6.86
N PHE A 80 -19.76 -8.28 7.37
CA PHE A 80 -19.69 -9.67 7.80
C PHE A 80 -19.01 -9.80 9.17
N ASP A 81 -19.14 -10.98 9.77
CA ASP A 81 -18.49 -11.38 11.01
C ASP A 81 -18.75 -10.41 12.16
N ASN A 82 -17.75 -9.70 12.67
CA ASN A 82 -17.90 -8.75 13.78
C ASN A 82 -17.67 -7.29 13.33
N SER A 83 -17.84 -7.00 12.03
CA SER A 83 -17.60 -5.66 11.49
C SER A 83 -18.69 -4.64 11.86
N THR A 84 -18.32 -3.36 11.91
CA THR A 84 -19.27 -2.26 12.17
C THR A 84 -19.22 -1.25 11.05
N VAL A 85 -20.39 -0.87 10.53
CA VAL A 85 -20.56 0.24 9.57
C VAL A 85 -21.46 1.30 10.20
N SER A 86 -20.96 2.51 10.41
CA SER A 86 -21.65 3.54 11.20
C SER A 86 -21.38 4.98 10.72
N GLY A 87 -21.90 5.98 11.44
CA GLY A 87 -21.84 7.37 11.00
C GLY A 87 -22.63 7.62 9.71
N ASN A 88 -22.03 8.31 8.76
CA ASN A 88 -22.54 8.55 7.41
C ASN A 88 -21.81 7.71 6.35
N ALA A 89 -21.14 6.62 6.76
CA ALA A 89 -20.33 5.84 5.85
C ALA A 89 -21.17 5.18 4.73
N VAL A 90 -20.59 5.06 3.54
CA VAL A 90 -21.24 4.47 2.37
C VAL A 90 -20.37 3.35 1.80
N MET A 91 -20.95 2.16 1.71
CA MET A 91 -20.38 1.01 1.02
C MET A 91 -21.20 0.72 -0.23
N ASN A 92 -20.57 0.70 -1.41
CA ASN A 92 -21.22 0.32 -2.67
C ASN A 92 -20.26 -0.46 -3.59
N GLY A 93 -20.70 -0.80 -4.81
CA GLY A 93 -19.91 -1.48 -5.84
C GLY A 93 -19.12 -2.69 -5.36
N ASP A 94 -19.79 -3.72 -4.84
CA ASP A 94 -19.17 -4.97 -4.37
C ASP A 94 -18.17 -4.82 -3.20
N SER A 95 -18.15 -3.68 -2.50
CA SER A 95 -17.26 -3.47 -1.34
C SER A 95 -17.63 -4.32 -0.13
N LYS A 96 -16.62 -4.72 0.66
CA LYS A 96 -16.81 -5.68 1.77
C LYS A 96 -16.05 -5.32 3.03
N ALA A 97 -16.68 -5.52 4.18
CA ALA A 97 -16.09 -5.40 5.51
C ALA A 97 -16.20 -6.72 6.28
N TYR A 98 -15.07 -7.25 6.76
CA TYR A 98 -14.97 -8.54 7.45
C TYR A 98 -14.27 -8.41 8.80
N ASP A 99 -14.31 -9.47 9.60
CA ASP A 99 -13.38 -9.71 10.72
C ASP A 99 -13.05 -8.50 11.61
N HIS A 100 -14.05 -7.97 12.33
CA HIS A 100 -13.90 -6.83 13.27
C HIS A 100 -13.53 -5.48 12.65
N SER A 101 -13.58 -5.33 11.32
CA SER A 101 -13.31 -4.06 10.67
C SER A 101 -14.35 -2.98 11.02
N THR A 102 -13.92 -1.72 11.12
CA THR A 102 -14.78 -0.58 11.43
C THR A 102 -14.77 0.44 10.30
N ILE A 103 -15.93 0.68 9.71
CA ILE A 103 -16.15 1.65 8.65
C ILE A 103 -17.06 2.74 9.22
N SER A 104 -16.58 3.98 9.34
CA SER A 104 -17.30 5.02 10.10
C SER A 104 -17.04 6.44 9.57
N GLY A 105 -17.59 7.47 10.23
CA GLY A 105 -17.47 8.85 9.76
C GLY A 105 -18.24 9.06 8.47
N ASN A 106 -17.65 9.76 7.50
CA ASN A 106 -18.15 9.92 6.13
C ASN A 106 -17.37 9.01 5.14
N ALA A 107 -16.76 7.92 5.62
CA ALA A 107 -15.93 7.06 4.79
C ALA A 107 -16.73 6.46 3.62
N VAL A 108 -16.04 6.28 2.48
CA VAL A 108 -16.62 5.66 1.28
C VAL A 108 -15.77 4.47 0.87
N MET A 109 -16.40 3.30 0.78
CA MET A 109 -15.81 2.10 0.19
C MET A 109 -16.60 1.71 -1.05
N LYS A 110 -15.93 1.61 -2.19
CA LYS A 110 -16.57 1.23 -3.46
C LYS A 110 -15.71 0.36 -4.35
N ASP A 111 -16.25 -0.07 -5.48
CA ASP A 111 -15.55 -0.71 -6.59
C ASP A 111 -14.58 -1.83 -6.14
N TRP A 112 -15.13 -2.87 -5.52
CA TRP A 112 -14.41 -4.06 -5.02
C TRP A 112 -13.39 -3.79 -3.90
N SER A 113 -13.46 -2.65 -3.23
CA SER A 113 -12.62 -2.38 -2.05
C SER A 113 -12.97 -3.27 -0.86
N ARG A 114 -11.96 -3.60 -0.04
CA ARG A 114 -12.12 -4.56 1.06
C ARG A 114 -11.43 -4.09 2.34
N ALA A 115 -12.08 -4.37 3.47
CA ALA A 115 -11.57 -4.14 4.82
C ALA A 115 -11.61 -5.45 5.62
N TYR A 116 -10.47 -5.86 6.18
CA TYR A 116 -10.28 -7.11 6.92
C TYR A 116 -9.63 -6.88 8.29
N ASN A 117 -9.73 -7.90 9.16
CA ASN A 117 -8.89 -8.11 10.34
C ASN A 117 -8.67 -6.89 11.25
N SER A 118 -9.75 -6.25 11.70
CA SER A 118 -9.74 -5.08 12.59
C SER A 118 -9.24 -3.78 11.94
N SER A 119 -9.25 -3.69 10.62
CA SER A 119 -8.94 -2.45 9.92
C SER A 119 -9.98 -1.36 10.20
N ILE A 120 -9.54 -0.10 10.22
CA ILE A 120 -10.36 1.07 10.52
C ILE A 120 -10.35 2.01 9.32
N ILE A 121 -11.52 2.23 8.72
CA ILE A 121 -11.73 3.21 7.67
C ILE A 121 -12.68 4.27 8.22
N THR A 122 -12.22 5.50 8.36
CA THR A 122 -12.98 6.53 9.08
C THR A 122 -12.80 7.94 8.49
N GLU A 123 -13.45 8.93 9.12
CA GLU A 123 -13.46 10.32 8.69
C GLU A 123 -13.96 10.45 7.23
N ASN A 124 -13.22 11.09 6.31
CA ASN A 124 -13.62 11.24 4.91
C ASN A 124 -12.81 10.33 3.98
N ALA A 125 -12.24 9.23 4.50
CA ALA A 125 -11.41 8.32 3.71
C ALA A 125 -12.21 7.69 2.55
N VAL A 126 -11.55 7.51 1.40
CA VAL A 126 -12.11 6.87 0.22
C VAL A 126 -11.25 5.67 -0.18
N MET A 127 -11.87 4.50 -0.28
CA MET A 127 -11.28 3.27 -0.83
C MET A 127 -12.07 2.84 -2.06
N GLN A 128 -11.37 2.61 -3.18
CA GLN A 128 -11.99 2.25 -4.45
C GLN A 128 -11.07 1.37 -5.32
N HIS A 129 -11.60 0.84 -6.41
CA HIS A 129 -10.90 0.05 -7.43
C HIS A 129 -9.95 -1.02 -6.83
N ASN A 130 -10.54 -2.04 -6.20
CA ASN A 130 -9.84 -3.18 -5.58
C ASN A 130 -8.89 -2.86 -4.41
N SER A 131 -8.86 -1.63 -3.88
CA SER A 131 -8.00 -1.30 -2.73
C SER A 131 -8.34 -2.12 -1.47
N CYS A 132 -7.33 -2.49 -0.67
CA CYS A 132 -7.49 -3.37 0.49
C CYS A 132 -6.87 -2.77 1.77
N ALA A 133 -7.63 -2.77 2.86
CA ALA A 133 -7.13 -2.52 4.21
C ALA A 133 -7.20 -3.81 5.03
N ASP A 134 -6.08 -4.22 5.62
CA ASP A 134 -5.94 -5.48 6.36
C ASP A 134 -5.18 -5.29 7.68
N GLY A 135 -5.37 -6.19 8.63
CA GLY A 135 -4.84 -6.08 9.99
C GLY A 135 -5.37 -4.84 10.72
N ASN A 136 -4.69 -4.45 11.81
CA ASN A 136 -5.02 -3.26 12.59
C ASN A 136 -4.67 -1.93 11.86
N SER A 137 -4.82 -1.90 10.55
CA SER A 137 -4.49 -0.74 9.72
C SER A 137 -5.56 0.35 9.86
N THR A 138 -5.16 1.60 9.62
CA THR A 138 -6.07 2.74 9.67
C THR A 138 -5.98 3.56 8.39
N VAL A 139 -7.13 3.82 7.76
CA VAL A 139 -7.30 4.79 6.67
C VAL A 139 -8.25 5.89 7.14
N SER A 140 -7.77 7.13 7.26
CA SER A 140 -8.52 8.26 7.84
C SER A 140 -8.22 9.59 7.14
N GLY A 141 -8.71 10.71 7.68
CA GLY A 141 -8.61 12.01 7.04
C GLY A 141 -9.44 12.09 5.76
N ASN A 142 -8.88 12.74 4.75
CA ASN A 142 -9.35 12.75 3.37
C ASN A 142 -8.50 11.81 2.49
N ALA A 143 -7.90 10.77 3.07
CA ALA A 143 -7.03 9.87 2.33
C ALA A 143 -7.79 9.13 1.22
N VAL A 144 -7.13 8.89 0.10
CA VAL A 144 -7.67 8.15 -1.05
C VAL A 144 -6.78 6.96 -1.35
N MET A 145 -7.34 5.75 -1.24
CA MET A 145 -6.72 4.50 -1.69
C MET A 145 -7.47 3.98 -2.91
N LYS A 146 -6.74 3.70 -3.99
CA LYS A 146 -7.31 3.17 -5.23
C LYS A 146 -6.36 2.26 -5.98
N ASP A 147 -6.86 1.64 -7.04
CA ASP A 147 -6.07 0.95 -8.06
C ASP A 147 -5.14 -0.11 -7.43
N ASP A 148 -5.77 -1.13 -6.80
CA ASP A 148 -5.12 -2.29 -6.18
C ASP A 148 -4.14 -2.00 -5.01
N SER A 149 -4.16 -0.77 -4.47
CA SER A 149 -3.34 -0.40 -3.31
C SER A 149 -3.74 -1.09 -2.01
N VAL A 150 -2.74 -1.34 -1.14
CA VAL A 150 -2.89 -2.10 0.10
C VAL A 150 -2.30 -1.37 1.29
N VAL A 151 -3.04 -1.31 2.40
CA VAL A 151 -2.50 -1.01 3.73
C VAL A 151 -2.68 -2.23 4.62
N CYS A 152 -1.62 -2.67 5.32
CA CYS A 152 -1.69 -3.84 6.18
C CYS A 152 -0.90 -3.71 7.50
N GLY A 153 -1.15 -4.62 8.44
CA GLY A 153 -0.50 -4.61 9.76
C GLY A 153 -1.01 -3.46 10.63
N ASN A 154 -0.14 -2.84 11.44
CA ASN A 154 -0.51 -1.68 12.27
C ASN A 154 -0.22 -0.34 11.55
N SER A 155 -0.36 -0.30 10.23
CA SER A 155 0.06 0.85 9.42
C SER A 155 -1.06 1.87 9.24
N THR A 156 -0.70 3.13 8.99
CA THR A 156 -1.66 4.24 8.92
C THR A 156 -1.52 5.04 7.62
N VAL A 157 -2.65 5.34 6.99
CA VAL A 157 -2.77 6.26 5.85
C VAL A 157 -3.78 7.35 6.22
N SER A 158 -3.36 8.61 6.25
CA SER A 158 -4.18 9.70 6.78
C SER A 158 -3.93 11.05 6.10
N GLY A 159 -4.60 12.11 6.55
CA GLY A 159 -4.46 13.44 5.94
C GLY A 159 -5.11 13.48 4.56
N ASN A 160 -4.46 14.09 3.58
CA ASN A 160 -4.87 14.09 2.16
C ASN A 160 -4.01 13.12 1.32
N ALA A 161 -3.46 12.08 1.94
CA ALA A 161 -2.58 11.15 1.24
C ALA A 161 -3.32 10.40 0.12
N VAL A 162 -2.61 10.12 -0.97
CA VAL A 162 -3.13 9.35 -2.11
C VAL A 162 -2.25 8.14 -2.35
N MET A 163 -2.86 6.95 -2.33
CA MET A 163 -2.23 5.70 -2.74
C MET A 163 -2.94 5.15 -3.97
N LYS A 164 -2.15 4.78 -4.99
CA LYS A 164 -2.65 4.22 -6.25
C LYS A 164 -1.63 3.29 -6.89
N ASP A 165 -2.03 2.64 -7.97
CA ASP A 165 -1.16 1.90 -8.87
C ASP A 165 -0.30 0.86 -8.11
N ASP A 166 -0.96 -0.10 -7.44
CA ASP A 166 -0.34 -1.23 -6.72
C ASP A 166 0.57 -0.83 -5.54
N SER A 167 0.36 0.34 -4.93
CA SER A 167 1.18 0.80 -3.80
C SER A 167 0.85 0.11 -2.48
N ILE A 168 1.87 -0.15 -1.65
CA ILE A 168 1.75 -0.92 -0.40
C ILE A 168 2.28 -0.14 0.80
N VAL A 169 1.54 -0.16 1.92
CA VAL A 169 1.99 0.35 3.22
C VAL A 169 1.88 -0.76 4.27
N CYS A 170 3.00 -1.16 4.85
CA CYS A 170 3.07 -2.22 5.84
C CYS A 170 4.12 -1.91 6.93
N GLY A 171 4.37 -2.86 7.84
CA GLY A 171 5.45 -2.75 8.82
C GLY A 171 5.33 -1.57 9.79
N ASN A 172 4.11 -1.26 10.25
CA ASN A 172 3.79 -0.10 11.12
C ASN A 172 4.13 1.27 10.52
N SER A 173 4.21 1.37 9.19
CA SER A 173 4.55 2.62 8.51
C SER A 173 3.38 3.60 8.51
N THR A 174 3.71 4.88 8.34
CA THR A 174 2.73 5.97 8.29
C THR A 174 2.86 6.77 7.01
N VAL A 175 1.74 6.91 6.28
CA VAL A 175 1.60 7.82 5.14
C VAL A 175 0.60 8.91 5.50
N SER A 176 1.00 10.18 5.39
CA SER A 176 0.19 11.31 5.84
C SER A 176 0.45 12.60 5.06
N GLY A 177 -0.22 13.69 5.44
CA GLY A 177 -0.07 14.97 4.75
C GLY A 177 -0.68 14.93 3.35
N ASN A 178 0.01 15.46 2.34
CA ASN A 178 -0.38 15.38 0.93
C ASN A 178 0.52 14.38 0.17
N ALA A 179 1.06 13.38 0.87
CA ALA A 179 1.93 12.40 0.25
C ALA A 179 1.22 11.60 -0.85
N VAL A 180 1.96 11.25 -1.90
CA VAL A 180 1.49 10.42 -3.00
C VAL A 180 2.37 9.17 -3.09
N MET A 181 1.73 8.00 -3.08
CA MET A 181 2.34 6.72 -3.40
C MET A 181 1.71 6.18 -4.68
N GLN A 182 2.54 5.85 -5.66
CA GLN A 182 2.12 5.33 -6.95
C GLN A 182 3.17 4.37 -7.53
N ASP A 183 2.84 3.75 -8.66
CA ASP A 183 3.74 2.97 -9.50
C ASP A 183 4.49 1.88 -8.71
N ASN A 184 3.75 0.99 -8.04
CA ASN A 184 4.28 -0.15 -7.26
C ASN A 184 5.21 0.26 -6.10
N SER A 185 5.02 1.45 -5.54
CA SER A 185 5.84 1.91 -4.40
C SER A 185 5.46 1.25 -3.07
N CYS A 186 6.42 1.14 -2.17
CA CYS A 186 6.25 0.50 -0.87
C CYS A 186 6.77 1.38 0.28
N ALA A 187 6.04 1.39 1.39
CA ALA A 187 6.46 1.94 2.67
C ALA A 187 6.41 0.85 3.74
N GLU A 188 7.55 0.52 4.33
CA GLU A 188 7.69 -0.51 5.36
C GLU A 188 8.71 -0.11 6.45
N GLY A 189 8.93 -0.98 7.44
CA GLY A 189 10.01 -0.81 8.42
C GLY A 189 9.87 0.39 9.36
N ASP A 190 8.68 0.67 9.88
CA ASP A 190 8.37 1.84 10.72
C ASP A 190 8.67 3.19 10.02
N SER A 191 8.61 3.22 8.68
CA SER A 191 8.89 4.43 7.90
C SER A 191 7.76 5.46 7.94
N ILE A 192 8.11 6.73 7.71
CA ILE A 192 7.16 7.84 7.69
C ILE A 192 7.25 8.58 6.36
N ILE A 193 6.15 8.58 5.61
CA ILE A 193 5.99 9.33 4.36
C ILE A 193 5.00 10.44 4.65
N THR A 194 5.43 11.70 4.59
CA THR A 194 4.57 12.83 4.98
C THR A 194 4.83 14.09 4.16
N GLY A 195 4.20 15.20 4.50
CA GLY A 195 4.36 16.47 3.77
C GLY A 195 3.87 16.33 2.34
N ASN A 196 4.74 16.63 1.36
CA ASN A 196 4.44 16.50 -0.07
C ASN A 196 5.35 15.43 -0.71
N ALA A 197 5.66 14.37 0.03
CA ALA A 197 6.45 13.26 -0.47
C ALA A 197 5.78 12.60 -1.68
N VAL A 198 6.59 12.16 -2.64
CA VAL A 198 6.15 11.34 -3.77
C VAL A 198 7.03 10.10 -3.79
N LEU A 199 6.41 8.95 -3.64
CA LEU A 199 7.01 7.64 -3.89
C LEU A 199 6.44 7.13 -5.22
N GLN A 200 7.32 6.72 -6.11
CA GLN A 200 6.97 6.32 -7.47
C GLN A 200 8.02 5.36 -8.03
N ALA A 201 7.71 4.73 -9.15
CA ALA A 201 8.60 3.83 -9.89
C ALA A 201 9.33 2.82 -8.97
N TYR A 202 8.57 1.98 -8.27
CA TYR A 202 9.09 0.89 -7.43
C TYR A 202 10.02 1.33 -6.27
N GLN A 203 9.92 2.58 -5.80
CA GLN A 203 10.63 2.98 -4.58
C GLN A 203 10.11 2.22 -3.35
N THR A 204 11.03 1.71 -2.53
CA THR A 204 10.72 1.01 -1.28
C THR A 204 11.37 1.74 -0.10
N ILE A 205 10.58 2.51 0.65
CA ILE A 205 11.06 3.26 1.81
C ILE A 205 11.00 2.37 3.06
N ARG A 206 12.17 2.14 3.67
CA ARG A 206 12.35 1.29 4.86
C ARG A 206 12.83 2.06 6.09
N TYR A 207 13.48 3.21 5.89
CA TYR A 207 14.15 3.91 6.98
C TYR A 207 13.75 5.38 7.04
N GLY A 208 13.43 5.83 8.25
CA GLY A 208 13.28 7.23 8.59
C GLY A 208 12.06 7.91 7.97
N THR A 209 12.22 9.19 7.64
CA THR A 209 11.12 10.06 7.21
C THR A 209 11.41 10.69 5.85
N VAL A 210 10.48 10.53 4.92
CA VAL A 210 10.51 11.15 3.58
C VAL A 210 9.42 12.21 3.51
N THR A 211 9.79 13.41 3.06
CA THR A 211 8.87 14.58 3.00
C THR A 211 8.74 15.22 1.61
N THR A 212 9.51 14.71 0.64
CA THR A 212 9.67 15.27 -0.72
C THR A 212 9.74 14.14 -1.76
N ASP A 213 9.65 14.50 -3.05
CA ASP A 213 9.89 13.59 -4.18
C ASP A 213 11.39 13.32 -4.34
N LEU A 214 11.89 12.20 -3.79
CA LEU A 214 13.32 11.89 -3.80
C LEU A 214 13.86 11.67 -5.22
N LEU A 215 13.11 10.97 -6.09
CA LEU A 215 13.54 10.74 -7.47
C LEU A 215 13.44 12.02 -8.31
N GLY A 216 12.33 12.74 -8.24
CA GLY A 216 12.10 13.96 -9.02
C GLY A 216 13.06 15.09 -8.64
N THR A 217 13.45 15.19 -7.37
CA THR A 217 14.48 16.14 -6.92
C THR A 217 15.91 15.60 -7.05
N LYS A 218 16.07 14.32 -7.40
CA LYS A 218 17.36 13.61 -7.46
C LYS A 218 18.15 13.67 -6.16
N ASP A 219 17.45 13.61 -5.03
CA ASP A 219 18.07 13.52 -3.71
C ASP A 219 18.54 12.08 -3.46
N TRP A 220 19.66 11.72 -4.09
CA TRP A 220 20.26 10.40 -3.96
C TRP A 220 20.77 10.11 -2.55
N VAL A 221 21.11 11.14 -1.78
CA VAL A 221 21.52 10.95 -0.39
C VAL A 221 20.31 10.52 0.45
N GLY A 222 19.18 11.22 0.29
CA GLY A 222 17.91 10.86 0.90
C GLY A 222 17.43 9.47 0.46
N ALA A 223 17.47 9.17 -0.84
CA ALA A 223 17.05 7.87 -1.36
C ALA A 223 17.92 6.70 -0.88
N LEU A 224 19.25 6.87 -0.85
CA LEU A 224 20.15 5.87 -0.27
C LEU A 224 19.84 5.59 1.20
N TYR A 225 19.59 6.63 2.00
CA TYR A 225 19.24 6.41 3.40
C TYR A 225 17.86 5.75 3.54
N ALA A 226 16.87 6.27 2.83
CA ALA A 226 15.48 5.86 2.98
C ALA A 226 15.23 4.43 2.50
N GLU A 227 15.89 3.97 1.44
CA GLU A 227 15.71 2.61 0.89
C GLU A 227 16.74 1.61 1.42
N LEU A 228 17.97 2.05 1.67
CA LEU A 228 19.09 1.15 1.98
C LEU A 228 19.69 1.32 3.38
N GLY A 229 19.27 2.34 4.13
CA GLY A 229 19.83 2.64 5.45
C GLY A 229 21.29 3.09 5.39
N VAL A 230 21.81 3.47 4.22
CA VAL A 230 23.21 3.86 4.03
C VAL A 230 23.35 5.35 3.82
N ALA A 231 24.34 5.95 4.48
CA ALA A 231 24.69 7.35 4.31
C ALA A 231 26.05 7.47 3.58
N PRO A 232 26.14 8.29 2.53
CA PRO A 232 27.43 8.62 1.92
C PRO A 232 28.37 9.33 2.91
N ASN A 233 29.68 9.14 2.71
CA ASN A 233 30.73 9.92 3.34
C ASN A 233 31.58 10.59 2.24
N ASP A 234 31.82 11.90 2.35
CA ASP A 234 32.56 12.69 1.35
C ASP A 234 32.07 12.48 -0.10
N ASN A 235 30.75 12.52 -0.32
CA ASN A 235 30.08 12.25 -1.60
C ASN A 235 30.29 10.84 -2.17
N LYS A 236 30.71 9.88 -1.36
CA LYS A 236 30.88 8.49 -1.78
C LYS A 236 30.06 7.55 -0.92
N VAL A 237 29.50 6.53 -1.56
CA VAL A 237 28.79 5.46 -0.88
C VAL A 237 29.48 4.14 -1.16
N VAL A 238 29.54 3.28 -0.15
CA VAL A 238 30.01 1.92 -0.28
C VAL A 238 28.81 1.00 -0.42
N LEU A 239 28.74 0.30 -1.54
CA LEU A 239 27.69 -0.67 -1.84
C LEU A 239 28.29 -1.99 -2.30
N TYR A 240 27.44 -2.99 -2.42
CA TYR A 240 27.83 -4.36 -2.66
C TYR A 240 27.10 -4.94 -3.85
N LYS A 241 27.69 -5.97 -4.45
CA LYS A 241 27.00 -6.79 -5.44
C LYS A 241 27.57 -8.20 -5.47
N LYS A 242 26.72 -9.16 -5.80
CA LYS A 242 27.13 -10.52 -6.13
C LYS A 242 27.69 -10.60 -7.54
N VAL A 243 28.72 -11.42 -7.70
CA VAL A 243 29.43 -11.70 -8.95
C VAL A 243 29.90 -13.15 -8.95
N TRP A 244 30.44 -13.58 -10.08
CA TRP A 244 31.02 -14.91 -10.23
C TRP A 244 32.52 -14.86 -10.38
N SER A 245 33.19 -15.74 -9.66
CA SER A 245 34.64 -15.93 -9.70
C SER A 245 35.07 -16.39 -11.09
N THR A 246 36.30 -16.03 -11.46
CA THR A 246 37.00 -16.57 -12.63
C THR A 246 38.23 -17.34 -12.18
N ASP A 247 38.94 -17.95 -13.13
CA ASP A 247 40.23 -18.60 -12.88
C ASP A 247 41.29 -17.58 -12.41
N ASP A 248 41.15 -16.30 -12.77
CA ASP A 248 41.96 -15.21 -12.21
C ASP A 248 41.33 -14.73 -10.89
N THR A 249 42.08 -14.87 -9.80
CA THR A 249 41.63 -14.56 -8.44
C THR A 249 41.29 -13.09 -8.22
N ASN A 250 41.74 -12.19 -9.09
CA ASN A 250 41.44 -10.76 -9.02
C ASN A 250 40.35 -10.31 -10.01
N THR A 251 39.85 -11.22 -10.85
CA THR A 251 38.87 -10.92 -11.90
C THR A 251 37.56 -11.66 -11.66
N PHE A 252 36.44 -10.97 -11.85
CA PHE A 252 35.09 -11.47 -11.59
C PHE A 252 34.15 -11.10 -12.74
N THR A 253 33.12 -11.91 -12.99
CA THR A 253 32.13 -11.66 -14.05
C THR A 253 30.79 -11.20 -13.50
N SER A 254 30.09 -10.34 -14.24
CA SER A 254 28.72 -9.95 -13.91
C SER A 254 27.77 -11.14 -13.97
N ASN A 255 26.69 -11.11 -13.19
CA ASN A 255 25.64 -12.13 -13.26
C ASN A 255 24.93 -12.14 -14.64
N TYR A 256 24.64 -10.95 -15.17
CA TYR A 256 23.86 -10.78 -16.40
C TYR A 256 24.68 -10.84 -17.70
N ASP A 257 25.98 -10.54 -17.63
CA ASP A 257 26.89 -10.61 -18.77
C ASP A 257 28.24 -11.18 -18.32
N ARG A 258 28.51 -12.43 -18.70
CA ARG A 258 29.74 -13.14 -18.34
C ARG A 258 30.99 -12.56 -19.00
N ASN A 259 30.85 -11.71 -20.02
CA ASN A 259 31.98 -11.00 -20.63
C ASN A 259 32.30 -9.69 -19.93
N PHE A 260 31.39 -9.19 -19.08
CA PHE A 260 31.61 -7.97 -18.32
C PHE A 260 32.44 -8.27 -17.08
N LEU A 261 33.68 -7.76 -17.05
CA LEU A 261 34.66 -8.06 -16.02
C LEU A 261 34.78 -6.95 -14.97
N TYR A 262 34.91 -7.37 -13.72
CA TYR A 262 35.30 -6.54 -12.58
C TYR A 262 36.66 -6.97 -12.09
N LYS A 263 37.55 -6.01 -11.82
CA LYS A 263 38.89 -6.28 -11.29
C LYS A 263 39.15 -5.49 -10.03
N ILE A 264 39.77 -6.13 -9.05
CA ILE A 264 40.09 -5.50 -7.76
C ILE A 264 41.01 -4.29 -7.98
N GLY A 265 40.64 -3.15 -7.39
CA GLY A 265 41.39 -1.89 -7.48
C GLY A 265 41.06 -1.04 -8.71
N GLU A 266 40.39 -1.61 -9.73
CA GLU A 266 40.04 -0.89 -10.95
C GLU A 266 38.74 -0.09 -10.82
N THR A 267 38.63 0.95 -11.65
CA THR A 267 37.39 1.69 -11.85
C THR A 267 36.66 1.10 -13.03
N VAL A 268 35.42 0.69 -12.80
CA VAL A 268 34.54 0.09 -13.79
C VAL A 268 33.55 1.14 -14.26
N VAL A 269 33.39 1.29 -15.58
CA VAL A 269 32.47 2.25 -16.21
C VAL A 269 31.56 1.48 -17.15
N ALA A 270 30.25 1.69 -17.04
CA ALA A 270 29.29 1.16 -18.00
C ALA A 270 29.13 2.14 -19.18
N GLU A 271 29.26 1.65 -20.41
CA GLU A 271 29.28 2.50 -21.62
C GLU A 271 27.88 2.90 -22.11
N ASN A 272 26.86 2.06 -21.88
CA ASN A 272 25.50 2.24 -22.42
C ASN A 272 24.46 2.17 -21.29
N VAL A 273 24.49 3.18 -20.43
CA VAL A 273 23.63 3.24 -19.24
C VAL A 273 22.30 3.90 -19.59
N ASN A 274 21.19 3.35 -19.08
CA ASN A 274 19.89 3.98 -19.19
C ASN A 274 19.75 5.08 -18.11
N GLU A 275 19.53 6.30 -18.57
CA GLU A 275 19.43 7.52 -17.76
C GLU A 275 18.00 7.81 -17.27
N ASP A 276 17.01 7.04 -17.71
CA ASP A 276 15.63 7.18 -17.24
C ASP A 276 15.52 6.70 -15.80
N ILE A 277 15.39 7.65 -14.87
CA ILE A 277 15.35 7.39 -13.43
C ILE A 277 14.09 6.64 -12.99
N PHE A 278 13.06 6.57 -13.83
CA PHE A 278 11.79 5.89 -13.53
C PHE A 278 11.73 4.47 -14.11
N GLU A 279 12.64 4.11 -15.00
CA GLU A 279 12.70 2.76 -15.57
C GLU A 279 13.44 1.80 -14.62
N SER A 280 12.71 0.89 -13.98
CA SER A 280 13.29 -0.19 -13.16
C SER A 280 14.10 -1.18 -14.04
N CYS A 281 15.12 -1.81 -13.44
CA CYS A 281 15.90 -2.91 -14.03
C CYS A 281 16.56 -2.59 -15.40
N ALA A 282 16.76 -1.31 -15.73
CA ALA A 282 17.37 -0.90 -16.99
C ALA A 282 18.91 -0.99 -16.98
N ARG A 283 19.53 -0.86 -18.16
CA ARG A 283 20.99 -1.05 -18.34
C ARG A 283 21.82 -0.13 -17.42
N GLY A 284 22.76 -0.71 -16.68
CA GLY A 284 23.68 0.03 -15.81
C GLY A 284 24.41 -0.89 -14.82
N LEU A 285 25.25 -0.31 -13.96
CA LEU A 285 25.88 -1.04 -12.87
C LEU A 285 24.91 -1.05 -11.67
N HIS A 286 24.50 -2.23 -11.23
CA HIS A 286 23.60 -2.40 -10.09
C HIS A 286 24.34 -2.86 -8.84
N PHE A 287 23.98 -2.25 -7.71
CA PHE A 287 24.51 -2.51 -6.38
C PHE A 287 23.39 -2.40 -5.34
N THR A 288 23.60 -2.95 -4.15
CA THR A 288 22.69 -2.81 -3.01
C THR A 288 23.49 -2.70 -1.71
N SER A 289 22.79 -2.55 -0.57
CA SER A 289 23.40 -2.69 0.76
C SER A 289 23.75 -4.16 1.02
N LEU A 290 24.53 -4.42 2.07
CA LEU A 290 24.86 -5.78 2.47
C LEU A 290 23.61 -6.58 2.89
N GLU A 291 22.60 -5.90 3.43
CA GLU A 291 21.37 -6.49 3.96
C GLU A 291 20.57 -7.23 2.89
N PHE A 292 20.55 -6.70 1.66
CA PHE A 292 19.70 -7.20 0.57
C PHE A 292 20.48 -8.04 -0.46
N LEU A 293 21.72 -8.42 -0.16
CA LEU A 293 22.52 -9.22 -1.11
C LEU A 293 22.02 -10.65 -1.31
N ASN A 294 21.25 -11.18 -0.36
CA ASN A 294 20.83 -12.58 -0.38
C ASN A 294 19.88 -12.91 -1.55
N ASP A 295 19.26 -11.89 -2.14
CA ASP A 295 18.35 -12.05 -3.27
C ASP A 295 19.07 -12.12 -4.64
N TYR A 296 20.41 -12.11 -4.65
CA TYR A 296 21.21 -12.11 -5.87
C TYR A 296 22.17 -13.29 -5.97
N ASP A 297 22.27 -13.85 -7.19
CA ASP A 297 23.18 -14.96 -7.49
C ASP A 297 24.64 -14.52 -7.64
N GLY A 298 25.54 -15.38 -7.16
CA GLY A 298 26.99 -15.26 -7.31
C GLY A 298 27.74 -15.99 -6.19
N ASP A 299 28.97 -16.41 -6.47
CA ASP A 299 29.86 -17.09 -5.51
C ASP A 299 30.82 -16.15 -4.77
N ALA A 300 30.78 -14.85 -5.12
CA ALA A 300 31.60 -13.81 -4.53
C ALA A 300 30.84 -12.49 -4.41
N ILE A 301 31.22 -11.69 -3.42
CA ILE A 301 30.65 -10.36 -3.14
C ILE A 301 31.73 -9.30 -3.40
N LEU A 302 31.45 -8.37 -4.32
CA LEU A 302 32.26 -7.17 -4.49
C LEU A 302 31.82 -6.09 -3.51
N LYS A 303 32.79 -5.45 -2.87
CA LYS A 303 32.61 -4.15 -2.20
C LYS A 303 33.07 -3.05 -3.14
N CYS A 304 32.16 -2.15 -3.50
CA CYS A 304 32.41 -1.07 -4.44
C CYS A 304 32.18 0.28 -3.79
N GLU A 305 32.99 1.25 -4.17
CA GLU A 305 32.79 2.68 -3.88
C GLU A 305 32.18 3.35 -5.09
N ILE A 306 31.14 4.16 -4.88
CA ILE A 306 30.42 4.88 -5.93
C ILE A 306 30.33 6.34 -5.50
N ASP A 307 30.71 7.24 -6.41
CA ASP A 307 30.50 8.67 -6.20
C ASP A 307 29.00 8.97 -6.37
N VAL A 308 28.39 9.73 -5.46
CA VAL A 308 26.95 10.06 -5.50
C VAL A 308 26.52 10.67 -6.85
N PRO A 309 27.31 11.52 -7.53
CA PRO A 309 26.97 12.01 -8.87
C PRO A 309 26.90 10.92 -9.97
N ASP A 310 27.54 9.76 -9.76
CA ASP A 310 27.48 8.63 -10.69
C ASP A 310 26.21 7.77 -10.49
N ILE A 311 25.42 8.02 -9.43
CA ILE A 311 24.11 7.42 -9.22
C ILE A 311 23.11 7.96 -10.23
N ILE A 312 22.26 7.07 -10.73
CA ILE A 312 21.17 7.40 -11.65
C ILE A 312 19.83 7.33 -10.93
N THR A 313 19.60 6.27 -10.17
CA THR A 313 18.36 6.07 -9.42
C THR A 313 18.60 5.09 -8.27
N VAL A 314 17.69 5.13 -7.29
CA VAL A 314 17.59 4.19 -6.19
C VAL A 314 16.14 3.71 -6.17
N GLN A 315 15.93 2.42 -6.42
CA GLN A 315 14.62 1.79 -6.57
C GLN A 315 14.75 0.31 -6.22
N GLU A 316 13.69 -0.33 -5.72
CA GLU A 316 13.69 -1.76 -5.38
C GLU A 316 14.94 -2.19 -4.58
N GLU A 317 15.39 -1.35 -3.65
CA GLU A 317 16.57 -1.61 -2.83
C GLU A 317 17.85 -1.80 -3.67
N LYS A 318 17.90 -1.17 -4.85
CA LYS A 318 19.05 -1.20 -5.76
C LYS A 318 19.46 0.21 -6.11
N VAL A 319 20.76 0.38 -6.31
CA VAL A 319 21.35 1.58 -6.90
C VAL A 319 21.80 1.23 -8.30
N ARG A 320 21.29 1.98 -9.28
CA ARG A 320 21.84 1.98 -10.63
C ARG A 320 22.84 3.12 -10.76
N ALA A 321 24.05 2.81 -11.20
CA ALA A 321 25.14 3.77 -11.34
C ALA A 321 25.89 3.62 -12.67
N ARG A 322 26.61 4.68 -13.05
CA ARG A 322 27.45 4.73 -14.26
C ARG A 322 28.83 4.13 -14.03
N ARG A 323 29.35 4.31 -12.83
CA ARG A 323 30.73 3.99 -12.46
C ARG A 323 30.81 3.49 -11.03
N CYS A 324 31.76 2.59 -10.78
CA CYS A 324 32.20 2.26 -9.44
C CYS A 324 33.71 1.98 -9.40
N LYS A 325 34.29 2.03 -8.20
CA LYS A 325 35.64 1.53 -7.92
C LYS A 325 35.54 0.24 -7.10
N VAL A 326 36.14 -0.84 -7.60
CA VAL A 326 36.16 -2.12 -6.89
C VAL A 326 37.21 -2.06 -5.79
N LEU A 327 36.79 -2.13 -4.52
CA LEU A 327 37.70 -2.01 -3.39
C LEU A 327 38.29 -3.36 -2.96
N ARG A 328 37.42 -4.36 -2.82
CA ARG A 328 37.78 -5.71 -2.34
C ARG A 328 36.69 -6.72 -2.68
N VAL A 329 37.00 -8.01 -2.51
CA VAL A 329 36.08 -9.13 -2.67
C VAL A 329 35.99 -9.96 -1.40
N TYR A 330 34.82 -10.56 -1.17
CA TYR A 330 34.60 -11.62 -0.19
C TYR A 330 34.14 -12.86 -0.96
N LYS A 331 34.77 -14.00 -0.72
CA LYS A 331 34.32 -15.28 -1.26
C LYS A 331 33.40 -15.93 -0.24
N GLU A 332 32.27 -16.45 -0.69
CA GLU A 332 31.41 -17.25 0.16
C GLU A 332 31.97 -18.67 0.23
N GLU A 333 32.00 -19.25 1.43
CA GLU A 333 32.47 -20.60 1.69
C GLU A 333 31.42 -21.65 1.32
#